data_AF-A0A2V7A0L7-F1
#
_entry.id   AF-A0A2V7A0L7-F1
#
_cell.length_a   1.000
_cell.length_b   1.000
_cell.length_c   1.000
_cell.angle_alpha   90.00
_cell.angle_beta   90.00
_cell.angle_gamma   90.00
#
_symmetry.space_group_name_H-M   'P 1'
#
loop_
_entity.id
_entity.type
_entity.pdbx_description
1 polymer ?
#
loop_
_entity_poly.entity_id
_entity_poly.type
_entity_poly.pdbx_seq_one_letter_code
_entity_poly.pdbx_strand_id
1 'polypeptide(L)'
;MDYPGLLRLAERGELPPVLLLHGPDVQLLDDALALVTRCCFPEPADAALGREVLEGGDTSVEALVDTAATLPLMTGLRLVAVRRAQALPAKHSATLAAYARDPNPSTRLLLLADEGLRASRERRGDHWL
;
A
#
# COMPACT_ATOMS: atom_id res chain seq x y z
N MET A 1 -6.99 -7.70 -1.87
CA MET A 1 -6.82 -8.38 -3.18
C MET A 1 -5.93 -9.58 -2.96
N ASP A 2 -6.14 -10.68 -3.69
CA ASP A 2 -5.26 -11.85 -3.66
C ASP A 2 -4.09 -11.71 -4.65
N TYR A 3 -3.02 -12.49 -4.46
CA TYR A 3 -1.83 -12.41 -5.30
C TYR A 3 -2.11 -12.67 -6.80
N PRO A 4 -2.96 -13.64 -7.20
CA PRO A 4 -3.34 -13.80 -8.60
C PRO A 4 -4.09 -12.60 -9.19
N GLY A 5 -4.92 -11.92 -8.39
CA GLY A 5 -5.57 -10.67 -8.79
C GLY A 5 -4.55 -9.57 -9.11
N LEU A 6 -3.50 -9.46 -8.28
CA LEU A 6 -2.41 -8.51 -8.51
C LEU A 6 -1.67 -8.78 -9.82
N LEU A 7 -1.33 -10.05 -10.11
CA LEU A 7 -0.64 -10.42 -11.34
C LEU A 7 -1.41 -9.96 -12.59
N ARG A 8 -2.73 -10.21 -12.64
CA ARG A 8 -3.56 -9.80 -13.78
C ARG A 8 -3.60 -8.28 -13.97
N LEU A 9 -3.60 -7.50 -12.89
CA LEU A 9 -3.57 -6.04 -12.99
C LEU A 9 -2.19 -5.52 -13.41
N ALA A 10 -1.14 -6.13 -12.89
CA ALA A 10 0.25 -5.82 -13.25
C ALA A 10 0.49 -6.06 -14.75
N GLU A 11 0.05 -7.20 -15.28
CA GLU A 11 0.13 -7.55 -16.71
C GLU A 11 -0.59 -6.54 -17.61
N ARG A 12 -1.68 -5.95 -17.12
CA ARG A 12 -2.47 -4.95 -17.86
C ARG A 12 -1.98 -3.52 -17.67
N GLY A 13 -1.03 -3.27 -16.76
CA GLY A 13 -0.62 -1.92 -16.37
C GLY A 13 -1.70 -1.12 -15.61
N GLU A 14 -2.73 -1.81 -15.10
CA GLU A 14 -3.93 -1.21 -14.51
C GLU A 14 -3.91 -1.25 -12.98
N LEU A 15 -2.73 -1.14 -12.38
CA LEU A 15 -2.60 -1.07 -10.92
C LEU A 15 -3.36 0.18 -10.39
N PRO A 16 -4.30 0.03 -9.45
CA PRO A 16 -5.07 1.15 -8.93
C PRO A 16 -4.24 2.02 -7.98
N PRO A 17 -4.66 3.27 -7.68
CA PRO A 17 -3.95 4.15 -6.75
C PRO A 17 -3.79 3.60 -5.33
N VAL A 18 -4.68 2.70 -4.89
CA VAL A 18 -4.61 2.05 -3.58
C VAL A 18 -4.73 0.54 -3.74
N LEU A 19 -3.76 -0.18 -3.19
CA LEU A 19 -3.72 -1.63 -3.15
C LEU A 19 -3.62 -2.11 -1.71
N LEU A 20 -4.35 -3.18 -1.39
CA LEU A 20 -4.25 -3.89 -0.13
C LEU A 20 -4.06 -5.38 -0.42
N LEU A 21 -2.90 -5.90 -0.03
CA LEU A 21 -2.62 -7.33 0.01
C LEU A 21 -2.51 -7.77 1.46
N HIS A 22 -3.06 -8.95 1.73
CA HIS A 22 -3.04 -9.51 3.06
C HIS A 22 -2.88 -11.03 3.02
N GLY A 23 -2.20 -11.59 4.00
CA GLY A 23 -2.04 -13.04 4.12
C GLY A 23 -0.78 -13.42 4.89
N PRO A 24 -0.72 -14.64 5.43
CA PRO A 24 0.36 -15.08 6.34
C PRO A 24 1.71 -15.30 5.65
N ASP A 25 1.76 -15.31 4.31
CA ASP A 25 2.98 -15.58 3.56
C ASP A 25 3.74 -14.27 3.29
N VAL A 26 4.71 -13.99 4.15
CA VAL A 26 5.55 -12.79 4.07
C VAL A 26 6.37 -12.75 2.78
N GLN A 27 6.83 -13.91 2.28
CA GLN A 27 7.58 -13.94 1.02
C GLN A 27 6.69 -13.54 -0.16
N LEU A 28 5.43 -13.98 -0.19
CA LEU A 28 4.49 -13.52 -1.22
C LEU A 28 4.18 -12.02 -1.13
N LEU A 29 4.18 -11.43 0.06
CA LEU A 29 4.04 -9.97 0.22
C LEU A 29 5.29 -9.23 -0.27
N ASP A 30 6.48 -9.79 -0.07
CA ASP A 30 7.75 -9.26 -0.58
C ASP A 30 7.80 -9.33 -2.11
N ASP A 31 7.39 -10.44 -2.69
CA ASP A 31 7.27 -10.63 -4.14
C ASP A 31 6.25 -9.65 -4.73
N ALA A 32 5.12 -9.43 -4.06
CA ALA A 32 4.12 -8.46 -4.46
C ALA A 32 4.67 -7.02 -4.44
N LEU A 33 5.43 -6.64 -3.40
CA LEU A 33 6.09 -5.34 -3.33
C LEU A 33 7.10 -5.18 -4.47
N ALA A 34 7.90 -6.21 -4.76
CA ALA A 34 8.87 -6.19 -5.83
C ALA A 34 8.19 -6.07 -7.21
N LEU A 35 7.07 -6.79 -7.41
CA LEU A 35 6.26 -6.70 -8.63
C LEU A 35 5.69 -5.30 -8.82
N VAL A 36 5.01 -4.75 -7.82
CA VAL A 36 4.42 -3.39 -7.88
C VAL A 36 5.51 -2.36 -8.12
N THR A 37 6.67 -2.51 -7.48
CA THR A 37 7.83 -1.61 -7.70
C THR A 37 8.26 -1.63 -9.17
N ARG A 38 8.43 -2.81 -9.78
CA ARG A 38 8.82 -2.93 -11.20
C ARG A 38 7.77 -2.39 -12.16
N CYS A 39 6.48 -2.58 -11.86
CA CYS A 39 5.40 -2.01 -12.68
C CYS A 39 5.35 -0.48 -12.60
N CYS A 40 5.68 0.08 -11.44
CA CYS A 40 5.73 1.53 -11.22
C CYS A 40 6.99 2.15 -11.85
N PHE A 41 8.11 1.44 -11.77
CA PHE A 41 9.44 1.91 -12.14
C PHE A 41 10.19 0.81 -12.91
N PRO A 42 10.13 0.82 -14.25
CA PRO A 42 10.91 -0.12 -15.07
C PRO A 42 12.42 0.02 -14.85
N GLU A 43 12.88 1.25 -14.63
CA GLU A 43 14.28 1.56 -14.35
C GLU A 43 14.54 1.56 -12.83
N PRO A 44 15.57 0.82 -12.33
CA PRO A 44 15.88 0.76 -10.90
C PRO A 44 16.23 2.12 -10.28
N ALA A 45 16.79 3.03 -11.06
CA ALA A 45 17.13 4.38 -10.60
C ALA A 45 15.88 5.19 -10.23
N ASP A 46 14.79 5.06 -11.00
CA ASP A 46 13.52 5.73 -10.70
C ASP A 46 12.89 5.16 -9.44
N ALA A 47 13.00 3.85 -9.22
CA ALA A 47 12.52 3.22 -7.99
C ALA A 47 13.25 3.75 -6.75
N ALA A 48 14.54 4.10 -6.85
CA ALA A 48 15.30 4.67 -5.75
C ALA A 48 14.82 6.09 -5.36
N LEU A 49 14.18 6.81 -6.28
CA LEU A 49 13.68 8.17 -6.09
C LEU A 49 12.18 8.21 -5.75
N GLY A 50 11.39 7.36 -6.41
CA GLY A 50 9.94 7.38 -6.36
C GLY A 50 9.32 6.42 -5.35
N ARG A 51 10.09 5.51 -4.74
CA ARG A 51 9.59 4.50 -3.79
C ARG A 51 9.98 4.81 -2.36
N GLU A 52 9.01 4.71 -1.47
CA GLU A 52 9.18 4.70 -0.03
C GLU A 52 8.53 3.45 0.56
N VAL A 53 9.23 2.81 1.51
CA VAL A 53 8.72 1.63 2.23
C VAL A 53 8.74 1.95 3.72
N LEU A 54 7.57 1.92 4.34
CA LEU A 54 7.32 2.23 5.74
C LEU A 54 6.97 0.95 6.50
N GLU A 55 7.24 0.94 7.79
CA GLU A 55 6.77 -0.09 8.72
C GLU A 55 5.55 0.44 9.47
N GLY A 56 4.45 -0.32 9.49
CA GLY A 56 3.18 0.13 10.07
C GLY A 56 3.27 0.52 11.55
N GLY A 57 4.10 -0.19 12.32
CA GLY A 57 4.33 0.12 13.75
C GLY A 57 5.18 1.37 14.00
N ASP A 58 5.86 1.87 12.98
CA ASP A 58 6.82 2.98 13.08
C ASP A 58 6.32 4.25 12.37
N THR A 59 5.08 4.26 11.87
CA THR A 59 4.48 5.41 11.19
C THR A 59 3.07 5.72 11.71
N SER A 60 2.58 6.93 11.41
CA SER A 60 1.21 7.34 11.72
C SER A 60 0.36 7.38 10.45
N VAL A 61 -0.95 7.28 10.61
CA VAL A 61 -1.89 7.39 9.48
C VAL A 61 -1.80 8.76 8.83
N GLU A 62 -1.63 9.83 9.61
CA GLU A 62 -1.49 11.18 9.08
C GLU A 62 -0.21 11.35 8.27
N ALA A 63 0.93 10.89 8.78
CA ALA A 63 2.20 10.96 8.07
C ALA A 63 2.15 10.15 6.76
N LEU A 64 1.55 8.96 6.80
CA LEU A 64 1.30 8.13 5.62
C LEU A 64 0.47 8.86 4.57
N VAL A 65 -0.65 9.49 4.98
CA VAL A 65 -1.55 10.18 4.05
C VAL A 65 -0.91 11.44 3.49
N ASP A 66 -0.20 12.23 4.29
CA ASP A 66 0.53 13.42 3.83
C ASP A 66 1.60 13.06 2.78
N THR A 67 2.35 12.01 3.10
CA THR A 67 3.31 11.36 2.21
C THR A 67 2.62 10.92 0.91
N ALA A 68 1.56 10.14 0.98
CA ALA A 68 0.85 9.62 -0.20
C ALA A 68 0.09 10.69 -1.01
N ALA A 69 -0.28 11.82 -0.41
CA ALA A 69 -0.91 12.95 -1.07
C ALA A 69 0.09 13.86 -1.78
N THR A 70 1.36 13.83 -1.38
CA THR A 70 2.44 14.65 -1.98
C THR A 70 2.76 14.19 -3.40
N LEU A 71 2.78 15.14 -4.34
CA LEU A 71 3.13 14.87 -5.74
C LEU A 71 4.56 14.33 -5.86
N PRO A 72 4.80 13.35 -6.76
CA PRO A 72 6.15 12.85 -6.98
C PRO A 72 7.08 13.94 -7.50
N LEU A 73 8.33 13.90 -7.05
CA LEU A 73 9.40 14.76 -7.54
C LEU A 73 10.37 13.90 -8.35
N MET A 74 10.76 14.37 -9.55
CA MET A 74 11.66 13.68 -10.50
C MET A 74 11.12 12.40 -11.16
N THR A 75 10.12 11.74 -10.57
CA THR A 75 9.40 10.62 -11.19
C THR A 75 7.99 11.05 -11.61
N GLY A 76 7.40 10.35 -12.58
CA GLY A 76 5.98 10.55 -12.94
C GLY A 76 5.00 9.90 -11.96
N LEU A 77 5.51 9.11 -11.00
CA LEU A 77 4.73 8.29 -10.09
C LEU A 77 5.44 8.16 -8.74
N ARG A 78 4.65 8.07 -7.66
CA ARG A 78 5.12 7.77 -6.31
C ARG A 78 4.61 6.39 -5.88
N LEU A 79 5.45 5.57 -5.26
CA LEU A 79 5.03 4.34 -4.58
C LEU A 79 5.28 4.48 -3.09
N VAL A 80 4.23 4.40 -2.30
CA VAL A 80 4.31 4.35 -0.84
C VAL A 80 3.86 2.98 -0.41
N ALA A 81 4.77 2.15 0.08
CA ALA A 81 4.42 0.84 0.60
C ALA A 81 4.46 0.85 2.14
N VAL A 82 3.52 0.15 2.77
CA VAL A 82 3.50 -0.06 4.22
C VAL A 82 3.53 -1.55 4.51
N ARG A 83 4.63 -2.02 5.08
CA ARG A 83 4.76 -3.38 5.63
C ARG A 83 4.06 -3.46 6.96
N ARG A 84 3.51 -4.64 7.29
CA ARG A 84 2.71 -4.87 8.50
C ARG A 84 1.66 -3.79 8.69
N ALA A 85 0.90 -3.49 7.64
CA ALA A 85 -0.07 -2.41 7.63
C ALA A 85 -1.10 -2.53 8.77
N GLN A 86 -1.42 -3.75 9.21
CA GLN A 86 -2.29 -3.99 10.36
C GLN A 86 -1.75 -3.46 11.69
N ALA A 87 -0.44 -3.19 11.78
CA ALA A 87 0.20 -2.55 12.92
C ALA A 87 0.08 -1.01 12.92
N LEU A 88 -0.44 -0.41 11.85
CA LEU A 88 -0.75 1.03 11.85
C LEU A 88 -1.71 1.35 13.01
N PRO A 89 -1.59 2.52 13.65
CA PRO A 89 -2.48 2.88 14.73
C PRO A 89 -3.92 3.07 14.24
N ALA A 90 -4.91 2.56 14.97
CA ALA A 90 -6.33 2.76 14.66
C ALA A 90 -6.75 4.24 14.70
N LYS A 91 -5.96 5.07 15.40
CA LYS A 91 -6.12 6.52 15.46
C LYS A 91 -6.07 7.08 14.04
N HIS A 92 -7.07 7.88 13.69
CA HIS A 92 -7.21 8.50 12.36
C HIS A 92 -7.38 7.53 11.18
N SER A 93 -7.82 6.29 11.44
CA SER A 93 -8.28 5.35 10.39
C SER A 93 -9.28 5.97 9.41
N ALA A 94 -10.15 6.88 9.88
CA ALA A 94 -11.06 7.66 9.03
C ALA A 94 -10.35 8.54 7.99
N THR A 95 -9.15 9.05 8.31
CA THR A 95 -8.31 9.84 7.39
C THR A 95 -7.78 8.96 6.27
N LEU A 96 -7.29 7.76 6.59
CA LEU A 96 -6.86 6.79 5.56
C LEU A 96 -8.04 6.38 4.67
N ALA A 97 -9.20 6.12 5.26
CA ALA A 97 -10.41 5.80 4.52
C ALA A 97 -10.90 6.96 3.64
N ALA A 98 -10.69 8.22 4.06
CA ALA A 98 -10.98 9.39 3.24
C ALA A 98 -10.03 9.49 2.04
N TYR A 99 -8.73 9.32 2.27
CA TYR A 99 -7.73 9.28 1.19
C TYR A 99 -8.02 8.16 0.19
N ALA A 100 -8.36 6.96 0.65
CA ALA A 100 -8.65 5.83 -0.23
C ALA A 100 -9.88 6.04 -1.14
N ARG A 101 -10.80 6.95 -0.77
CA ARG A 101 -11.97 7.30 -1.60
C ARG A 101 -11.64 8.31 -2.70
N ASP A 102 -10.63 9.16 -2.49
CA ASP A 102 -10.18 10.18 -3.43
C ASP A 102 -8.65 10.28 -3.40
N PRO A 103 -7.94 9.23 -3.89
CA PRO A 103 -6.50 9.14 -3.76
C PRO A 103 -5.80 10.04 -4.79
N ASN A 104 -4.55 10.43 -4.50
CA ASN A 104 -3.72 11.09 -5.50
C ASN A 104 -3.46 10.10 -6.66
N PRO A 105 -3.88 10.40 -7.91
CA PRO A 105 -3.76 9.46 -9.04
C PRO A 105 -2.31 9.18 -9.44
N SER A 106 -1.38 10.06 -9.06
CA SER A 106 0.07 9.89 -9.27
C SER A 106 0.75 9.09 -8.16
N THR A 107 -0.01 8.59 -7.18
CA THR A 107 0.50 7.75 -6.09
C THR A 107 -0.07 6.34 -6.19
N ARG A 108 0.78 5.36 -5.92
CA ARG A 108 0.42 3.98 -5.61
C ARG A 108 0.69 3.76 -4.13
N LEU A 109 -0.38 3.72 -3.33
CA LEU A 109 -0.32 3.33 -1.94
C LEU A 109 -0.52 1.81 -1.84
N LEU A 110 0.50 1.10 -1.38
CA LEU A 110 0.51 -0.36 -1.23
C LEU A 110 0.53 -0.74 0.25
N LEU A 111 -0.57 -1.27 0.75
CA LEU A 111 -0.69 -1.79 2.10
C LEU A 111 -0.45 -3.30 2.09
N LEU A 112 0.51 -3.77 2.87
CA LEU A 112 0.88 -5.18 3.01
C LEU A 112 0.62 -5.62 4.46
N ALA A 113 -0.36 -6.49 4.66
CA ALA A 113 -0.65 -7.06 5.97
C ALA A 113 -0.27 -8.54 6.01
N ASP A 114 0.61 -8.95 6.91
CA ASP A 114 1.00 -10.36 7.07
C ASP A 114 0.00 -11.17 7.93
N GLU A 115 -1.20 -10.60 8.14
CA GLU A 115 -2.32 -11.23 8.82
C GLU A 115 -3.52 -11.35 7.88
N GLY A 116 -4.39 -12.32 8.14
CA GLY A 116 -5.65 -12.44 7.41
C GLY A 116 -6.63 -11.35 7.84
N LEU A 117 -6.96 -10.42 6.94
CA LEU A 117 -8.04 -9.47 7.18
C LEU A 117 -9.38 -10.20 7.20
N ARG A 118 -10.01 -10.31 8.38
CA ARG A 118 -11.38 -10.78 8.48
C ARG A 118 -12.30 -9.67 8.00
N ALA A 119 -13.14 -9.96 7.01
CA ALA A 119 -14.22 -9.06 6.61
C ALA A 119 -15.07 -8.74 7.84
N SER A 120 -14.95 -7.53 8.36
CA SER A 120 -15.62 -7.07 9.56
C SER A 120 -17.14 -7.10 9.37
N ARG A 121 -17.79 -8.18 9.81
CA ARG A 121 -19.24 -8.21 10.01
C ARG A 121 -19.66 -8.17 11.47
N GLU A 122 -18.76 -8.44 12.43
CA GLU A 122 -19.09 -8.34 13.85
C GLU A 122 -17.94 -7.69 14.62
N ARG A 123 -18.22 -6.49 15.14
CA ARG A 123 -17.31 -5.75 16.02
C ARG A 123 -17.19 -6.47 17.37
N ARG A 124 -16.02 -7.06 17.61
CA ARG A 124 -15.37 -7.17 18.93
C ARG A 124 -13.90 -7.51 18.69
N GLY A 125 -13.01 -6.58 19.08
CA GLY A 125 -11.56 -6.73 19.26
C GLY A 125 -10.79 -7.57 18.23
N ASP A 126 -10.05 -6.90 17.34
CA ASP A 126 -8.58 -6.98 17.39
C ASP A 126 -7.86 -6.23 16.26
N HIS A 127 -8.52 -5.81 15.16
CA HIS A 127 -7.84 -5.08 14.09
C HIS A 127 -8.81 -4.09 13.41
N TRP A 128 -8.33 -2.89 13.02
CA TRP A 128 -9.16 -1.82 12.47
C TRP A 128 -9.17 -1.74 10.93
N LEU A 129 -8.25 -2.46 10.29
CA LEU A 129 -8.17 -2.66 8.84
C LEU A 129 -9.15 -3.76 8.37
#